data_AF-A0A5K7XFK4-F1
#
_entry.id   AF-A0A5K7XFK4-F1
#
_cell.length_a   1.000
_cell.length_b   1.000
_cell.length_c   1.000
_cell.angle_alpha   90.00
_cell.angle_beta   90.00
_cell.angle_gamma   90.00
#
_symmetry.space_group_name_H-M   'P 1'
#
loop_
_entity.id
_entity.type
_entity.pdbx_description
1 polymer ?
#
loop_
_entity_poly.entity_id
_entity_poly.type
_entity_poly.pdbx_seq_one_letter_code
_entity_poly.pdbx_strand_id
1 'polypeptide(L)'
;MLPRDEFFLAALQATDLDGGGNTREKEMLLTTLRFYFGPAQGWGAVHNVSDAASLAQLDLTLRQPGERYEVLEQQTSLSSGYFSQNHSAAGQVALYVARKDNNGLSPSYFIYEASRNLTLYVGPDLLHNLPGHLVANALVLDGQYCPVESFTLRF
;
A
#
# COMPACT_ATOMS: atom_id res chain seq x y z
N MET A 1 8.66 -7.75 8.75
CA MET A 1 8.72 -6.64 9.74
C MET A 1 8.37 -5.32 9.08
N LEU A 2 7.34 -4.63 9.60
CA LEU A 2 7.02 -3.27 9.17
C LEU A 2 8.18 -2.30 9.45
N PRO A 3 8.44 -1.33 8.58
CA PRO A 3 9.39 -0.26 8.88
C PRO A 3 8.92 0.50 10.13
N ARG A 4 9.76 0.50 11.17
CA ARG A 4 9.61 1.32 12.40
C ARG A 4 10.56 2.52 12.41
N ASP A 5 11.17 2.78 11.27
CA ASP A 5 12.35 3.62 11.18
C ASP A 5 11.93 5.09 11.00
N GLU A 6 12.35 5.96 11.92
CA GLU A 6 12.10 7.41 11.82
C GLU A 6 12.64 7.97 10.49
N PHE A 7 13.68 7.34 9.94
CA PHE A 7 14.23 7.65 8.62
C PHE A 7 13.24 7.37 7.48
N PHE A 8 12.43 6.31 7.54
CA PHE A 8 11.40 6.03 6.53
C PHE A 8 10.31 7.11 6.58
N LEU A 9 9.86 7.47 7.77
CA LEU A 9 8.83 8.50 7.98
C LEU A 9 9.28 9.90 7.54
N ALA A 10 10.53 10.26 7.85
CA ALA A 10 11.13 11.53 7.47
C ALA A 10 11.41 11.62 5.96
N ALA A 11 11.66 10.48 5.30
CA ALA A 11 11.91 10.41 3.87
C ALA A 11 10.65 10.50 3.00
N LEU A 12 9.46 10.18 3.54
CA LEU A 12 8.20 10.25 2.78
C LEU A 12 7.83 11.70 2.44
N GLN A 13 7.98 12.12 1.19
CA GLN A 13 7.49 13.38 0.64
C GLN A 13 6.38 13.15 -0.40
N ALA A 14 5.54 14.15 -0.65
CA ALA A 14 4.46 14.04 -1.63
C ALA A 14 4.98 13.82 -3.06
N THR A 15 6.19 14.30 -3.37
CA THR A 15 6.89 14.06 -4.64
C THR A 15 7.29 12.61 -4.83
N ASP A 16 7.31 11.82 -3.76
CA ASP A 16 7.70 10.42 -3.80
C ASP A 16 6.52 9.50 -4.13
N LEU A 17 5.30 10.04 -4.20
CA LEU A 17 4.10 9.35 -4.66
C LEU A 17 3.93 9.56 -6.16
N ASP A 18 4.45 8.63 -6.96
CA ASP A 18 4.23 8.60 -8.40
C ASP A 18 2.91 7.92 -8.75
N GLY A 19 2.27 8.36 -9.83
CA GLY A 19 0.95 7.86 -10.24
C GLY A 19 -0.22 8.56 -9.53
N GLY A 20 -1.32 7.82 -9.34
CA GLY A 20 -2.69 8.29 -9.18
C GLY A 20 -2.97 9.34 -8.10
N GLY A 21 -4.17 9.94 -8.20
CA GLY A 21 -4.68 10.95 -7.26
C GLY A 21 -4.17 12.37 -7.54
N ASN A 22 -4.97 13.38 -7.16
CA ASN A 22 -4.59 14.79 -7.16
C ASN A 22 -3.72 15.16 -5.95
N THR A 23 -3.18 16.38 -5.90
CA THR A 23 -2.30 16.85 -4.81
C THR A 23 -2.88 16.61 -3.42
N ARG A 24 -4.18 16.87 -3.22
CA ARG A 24 -4.86 16.69 -1.93
C ARG A 24 -4.96 15.21 -1.54
N GLU A 25 -5.23 14.33 -2.51
CA GLU A 25 -5.24 12.88 -2.27
C GLU A 25 -3.84 12.39 -1.91
N LYS A 26 -2.79 12.88 -2.59
CA LYS A 26 -1.40 12.54 -2.26
C LYS A 26 -1.01 12.98 -0.85
N GLU A 27 -1.38 14.19 -0.43
CA GLU A 27 -1.15 14.68 0.94
C GLU A 27 -1.90 13.86 2.00
N MET A 28 -3.14 13.47 1.70
CA MET A 28 -3.92 12.58 2.56
C MET A 28 -3.24 11.21 2.71
N LEU A 29 -2.81 10.60 1.59
CA LEU A 29 -2.11 9.31 1.62
C LEU A 29 -0.81 9.41 2.42
N LEU A 30 -0.01 10.46 2.20
CA LEU A 30 1.21 10.70 2.95
C LEU A 30 0.94 10.81 4.46
N THR A 31 -0.10 11.55 4.84
CA THR A 31 -0.51 11.72 6.24
C THR A 31 -0.95 10.39 6.84
N THR A 32 -1.75 9.62 6.11
CA THR A 32 -2.18 8.27 6.50
C THR A 32 -0.98 7.35 6.74
N LEU A 33 -0.02 7.32 5.81
CA LEU A 33 1.18 6.48 5.95
C LEU A 33 2.02 6.92 7.16
N ARG A 34 2.22 8.22 7.35
CA ARG A 34 2.96 8.75 8.50
C ARG A 34 2.28 8.41 9.82
N PHE A 35 0.95 8.56 9.88
CA PHE A 35 0.18 8.19 11.06
C PHE A 35 0.26 6.69 11.33
N TYR A 36 0.09 5.87 10.29
CA TYR A 36 0.15 4.42 10.35
C TYR A 36 1.49 3.90 10.86
N PHE A 37 2.60 4.32 10.25
CA PHE A 37 3.94 3.85 10.60
C PHE A 37 4.54 4.52 11.84
N GLY A 38 3.99 5.67 12.27
CA GLY A 38 4.43 6.40 13.46
C GLY A 38 3.51 6.18 14.66
N PRO A 39 2.68 7.17 15.02
CA PRO A 39 1.93 7.19 16.29
C PRO A 39 0.96 6.01 16.44
N ALA A 40 0.30 5.53 15.37
CA ALA A 40 -0.65 4.42 15.47
C ALA A 40 0.02 3.11 15.93
N GLN A 41 1.24 2.84 15.47
CA GLN A 41 2.04 1.72 15.95
C GLN A 41 2.43 1.91 17.42
N GLY A 42 2.87 3.10 17.80
CA GLY A 42 3.24 3.44 19.18
C GLY A 42 2.08 3.30 20.17
N TRP A 43 0.85 3.57 19.73
CA TRP A 43 -0.37 3.42 20.52
C TRP A 43 -0.93 2.00 20.54
N GLY A 44 -0.38 1.07 19.75
CA GLY A 44 -0.93 -0.28 19.60
C GLY A 44 -2.27 -0.31 18.85
N ALA A 45 -2.57 0.71 18.06
CA ALA A 45 -3.80 0.81 17.26
C ALA A 45 -3.71 0.03 15.93
N VAL A 46 -2.50 -0.38 15.52
CA VAL A 46 -2.30 -1.25 14.36
C VAL A 46 -2.37 -2.71 14.81
N HIS A 47 -3.35 -3.43 14.29
CA HIS A 47 -3.63 -4.81 14.65
C HIS A 47 -3.02 -5.77 13.64
N ASN A 48 -2.38 -6.83 14.12
CA ASN A 48 -1.94 -7.94 13.28
C ASN A 48 -3.16 -8.79 12.87
N VAL A 49 -3.35 -8.95 11.56
CA VAL A 49 -4.42 -9.78 10.94
C VAL A 49 -3.80 -10.83 10.00
N SER A 50 -2.68 -11.44 10.40
CA SER A 50 -1.93 -12.42 9.60
C SER A 50 -2.50 -13.84 9.70
N ASP A 51 -3.77 -14.02 10.07
CA ASP A 51 -4.40 -15.33 10.00
C ASP A 51 -4.64 -15.75 8.53
N ALA A 52 -4.67 -17.06 8.27
CA ALA A 52 -4.73 -17.59 6.91
C ALA A 52 -5.95 -17.12 6.11
N ALA A 53 -7.10 -16.89 6.76
CA ALA A 53 -8.31 -16.43 6.09
C ALA A 53 -8.17 -14.95 5.67
N SER A 54 -7.69 -14.10 6.57
CA SER A 54 -7.40 -12.70 6.30
C SER A 54 -6.37 -12.53 5.19
N LEU A 55 -5.26 -13.28 5.23
CA LEU A 55 -4.22 -13.24 4.19
C LEU A 55 -4.76 -13.68 2.82
N ALA A 56 -5.59 -14.72 2.77
CA ALA A 56 -6.21 -15.16 1.51
C ALA A 56 -7.17 -14.10 0.93
N GLN A 57 -7.98 -13.45 1.78
CA GLN A 57 -8.89 -12.38 1.34
C GLN A 57 -8.13 -11.14 0.85
N LEU A 58 -7.03 -10.79 1.52
CA LEU A 58 -6.10 -9.73 1.11
C LEU A 58 -5.45 -10.04 -0.24
N ASP A 59 -4.96 -11.27 -0.42
CA ASP A 59 -4.38 -11.74 -1.66
C ASP A 59 -5.37 -11.61 -2.83
N LEU A 60 -6.63 -12.01 -2.63
CA LEU A 60 -7.69 -11.85 -3.62
C LEU A 60 -7.99 -10.38 -3.95
N THR A 61 -7.96 -9.51 -2.93
CA THR A 61 -8.23 -8.07 -3.09
C THR A 61 -7.12 -7.39 -3.90
N LEU A 62 -5.87 -7.78 -3.65
CA LEU A 62 -4.68 -7.25 -4.34
C LEU A 62 -4.45 -7.88 -5.72
N ARG A 63 -5.04 -9.05 -6.01
CA ARG A 63 -4.95 -9.73 -7.31
C ARG A 63 -6.09 -9.40 -8.29
N GLN A 64 -7.02 -8.52 -7.92
CA GLN A 64 -8.06 -8.08 -8.87
C GLN A 64 -7.43 -7.25 -10.02
N PRO A 65 -7.99 -7.30 -11.24
CA PRO A 65 -7.22 -7.07 -12.46
C PRO A 65 -6.65 -5.65 -12.56
N GLY A 66 -5.34 -5.55 -12.81
CA GLY A 66 -4.63 -4.32 -13.14
C GLY A 66 -3.56 -3.84 -12.14
N GLU A 67 -3.24 -4.59 -11.08
CA GLU A 67 -2.58 -4.00 -9.90
C GLU A 67 -1.37 -4.78 -9.36
N ARG A 68 -0.51 -5.27 -10.25
CA ARG A 68 0.87 -5.61 -9.85
C ARG A 68 1.82 -5.22 -10.95
N TYR A 69 3.01 -4.72 -10.60
CA TYR A 69 3.96 -4.14 -11.53
C TYR A 69 4.12 -4.93 -12.84
N GLU A 70 4.16 -6.26 -12.82
CA GLU A 70 4.27 -7.04 -14.07
C GLU A 70 3.03 -6.93 -14.97
N VAL A 71 1.82 -6.93 -14.39
CA VAL A 71 0.55 -6.76 -15.13
C VAL A 71 0.34 -5.29 -15.52
N LEU A 72 0.72 -4.36 -14.65
CA LEU A 72 0.64 -2.94 -14.91
C LEU A 72 1.65 -2.54 -16.01
N GLU A 73 2.87 -3.07 -15.99
CA GLU A 73 3.87 -2.95 -17.07
C GLU A 73 3.32 -3.51 -18.39
N GLN A 74 2.71 -4.70 -18.35
CA GLN A 74 2.06 -5.30 -19.51
C GLN A 74 0.89 -4.47 -20.05
N GLN A 75 0.09 -3.85 -19.19
CA GLN A 75 -1.10 -3.07 -19.57
C GLN A 75 -0.77 -1.63 -20.00
N THR A 76 0.32 -1.06 -19.50
CA THR A 76 0.74 0.33 -19.78
C THR A 76 1.84 0.42 -20.83
N SER A 77 2.25 -0.71 -21.43
CA SER A 77 3.38 -0.80 -22.37
C SER A 77 4.73 -0.36 -21.78
N LEU A 78 4.86 -0.36 -20.45
CA LEU A 78 6.13 -0.12 -19.78
C LEU A 78 6.99 -1.40 -19.90
N SER A 79 8.31 -1.22 -19.93
CA SER A 79 9.24 -2.35 -20.02
C SER A 79 9.12 -3.25 -18.79
N SER A 80 9.28 -4.56 -18.96
CA SER A 80 9.34 -5.48 -17.81
C SER A 80 10.47 -5.07 -16.86
N GLY A 81 10.14 -4.93 -15.58
CA GLY A 81 11.06 -4.44 -14.55
C GLY A 81 11.24 -2.92 -14.53
N TYR A 82 10.48 -2.14 -15.31
CA TYR A 82 10.46 -0.68 -15.26
C TYR A 82 10.32 -0.16 -13.84
N PHE A 83 9.38 -0.72 -13.06
CA PHE A 83 9.19 -0.27 -11.68
C PHE A 83 10.35 -0.68 -10.78
N SER A 84 10.90 -1.88 -10.95
CA SER A 84 12.10 -2.32 -10.21
C SER A 84 13.36 -1.50 -10.53
N GLN A 85 13.48 -0.97 -11.76
CA GLN A 85 14.66 -0.25 -12.26
C GLN A 85 14.59 1.27 -12.00
N ASN A 86 13.40 1.87 -12.01
CA ASN A 86 13.26 3.30 -11.76
C ASN A 86 13.18 3.66 -10.27
N HIS A 87 12.91 2.68 -9.41
CA HIS A 87 12.78 2.88 -7.96
C HIS A 87 14.04 2.41 -7.19
N SER A 88 15.14 2.13 -7.89
CA SER A 88 16.40 1.62 -7.33
C SER A 88 17.46 2.68 -7.00
N ALA A 89 17.10 3.98 -6.98
CA ALA A 89 18.03 5.00 -6.49
C ALA A 89 18.29 4.82 -4.98
N ALA A 90 19.52 4.49 -4.61
CA ALA A 90 19.89 4.26 -3.22
C ALA A 90 19.55 5.49 -2.34
N GLY A 91 18.65 5.30 -1.36
CA GLY A 91 18.27 6.33 -0.39
C GLY A 91 16.96 7.08 -0.68
N GLN A 92 16.28 6.84 -1.81
CA GLN A 92 14.94 7.36 -2.06
C GLN A 92 13.87 6.31 -1.76
N VAL A 93 12.88 6.65 -0.93
CA VAL A 93 11.65 5.87 -0.79
C VAL A 93 10.76 6.29 -1.94
N ALA A 94 10.64 5.49 -2.99
CA ALA A 94 9.74 5.79 -4.09
C ALA A 94 8.49 4.91 -3.97
N LEU A 95 7.32 5.55 -3.89
CA LEU A 95 6.02 4.91 -3.73
C LEU A 95 5.21 5.07 -5.02
N TYR A 96 4.78 3.95 -5.59
CA TYR A 96 3.83 3.98 -6.71
C TYR A 96 2.40 3.88 -6.18
N VAL A 97 1.50 4.73 -6.67
CA VAL A 97 0.10 4.74 -6.26
C VAL A 97 -0.81 4.41 -7.44
N ALA A 98 -1.61 3.35 -7.29
CA ALA A 98 -2.78 3.08 -8.12
C ALA A 98 -4.05 3.50 -7.40
N ARG A 99 -4.95 4.21 -8.10
CA ARG A 99 -6.24 4.68 -7.57
C ARG A 99 -7.37 3.96 -8.31
N LYS A 100 -8.29 3.37 -7.55
CA LYS A 100 -9.49 2.72 -8.08
C LYS A 100 -10.73 3.41 -7.54
N ASP A 101 -11.57 3.89 -8.45
CA ASP A 101 -12.90 4.39 -8.11
C ASP A 101 -13.81 3.20 -7.76
N ASN A 102 -14.53 3.34 -6.65
CA ASN A 102 -15.52 2.36 -6.21
C ASN A 102 -16.91 2.98 -6.37
N ASN A 103 -17.81 2.29 -7.07
CA ASN A 103 -19.17 2.82 -7.29
C ASN A 103 -19.92 3.00 -5.97
N GLY A 104 -20.13 4.27 -5.57
CA GLY A 104 -20.87 4.63 -4.36
C GLY A 104 -20.08 4.48 -3.05
N LEU A 105 -18.78 4.20 -3.11
CA LEU A 105 -17.88 4.11 -1.95
C LEU A 105 -16.69 5.06 -2.11
N SER A 106 -15.96 5.29 -1.02
CA SER A 106 -14.68 5.99 -1.09
C SER A 106 -13.70 5.28 -2.03
N PRO A 107 -12.84 6.01 -2.75
CA PRO A 107 -11.83 5.41 -3.63
C PRO A 107 -10.87 4.52 -2.84
N SER A 108 -10.35 3.50 -3.51
CA SER A 108 -9.26 2.65 -3.03
C SER A 108 -7.94 3.15 -3.58
N TYR A 109 -6.91 3.13 -2.75
CA TYR A 109 -5.54 3.44 -3.12
C TYR A 109 -4.64 2.27 -2.78
N PHE A 110 -3.90 1.79 -3.77
CA PHE A 110 -2.91 0.74 -3.62
C PHE A 110 -1.54 1.37 -3.78
N ILE A 111 -0.69 1.22 -2.77
CA ILE A 111 0.59 1.90 -2.68
C ILE A 111 1.69 0.85 -2.59
N TYR A 112 2.67 0.93 -3.48
CA TYR A 112 3.69 -0.09 -3.65
C TYR A 112 5.07 0.51 -3.39
N GLU A 113 5.89 -0.19 -2.61
CA GLU A 113 7.28 0.18 -2.32
C GLU A 113 8.20 -0.98 -2.70
N ALA A 114 9.02 -0.76 -3.73
CA ALA A 114 9.80 -1.80 -4.36
C ALA A 114 10.95 -2.32 -3.49
N SER A 115 11.63 -1.47 -2.70
CA SER A 115 12.84 -1.87 -1.97
C SER A 115 12.57 -2.85 -0.83
N ARG A 116 11.36 -2.79 -0.24
CA ARG A 116 10.95 -3.67 0.87
C ARG A 116 9.83 -4.64 0.49
N ASN A 117 9.48 -4.75 -0.80
CA ASN A 117 8.33 -5.54 -1.27
C ASN A 117 7.05 -5.27 -0.46
N LEU A 118 6.83 -4.00 -0.13
CA LEU A 118 5.71 -3.59 0.71
C LEU A 118 4.54 -3.21 -0.20
N THR A 119 3.37 -3.75 0.12
CA THR A 119 2.11 -3.34 -0.51
C THR A 119 1.19 -2.78 0.58
N LEU A 120 0.62 -1.61 0.31
CA LEU A 120 -0.27 -0.91 1.21
C LEU A 120 -1.60 -0.68 0.51
N TYR A 121 -2.67 -0.79 1.27
CA TYR A 121 -4.03 -0.53 0.81
C TYR A 121 -4.66 0.52 1.73
N VAL A 122 -5.21 1.57 1.15
CA VAL A 122 -6.01 2.58 1.86
C VAL A 122 -7.35 2.69 1.16
N GLY A 123 -8.43 2.40 1.88
CA GLY A 123 -9.77 2.40 1.29
C GLY A 123 -10.82 1.75 2.18
N PRO A 124 -12.00 1.41 1.62
CA PRO A 124 -13.06 0.71 2.34
C PRO A 124 -12.59 -0.60 3.01
N ASP A 125 -13.16 -0.96 4.15
CA ASP A 125 -12.87 -2.23 4.83
C ASP A 125 -13.51 -3.42 4.11
N LEU A 126 -12.87 -3.84 3.02
CA LEU A 126 -13.30 -5.00 2.23
C LEU A 126 -12.93 -6.34 2.91
N LEU A 127 -12.01 -6.32 3.87
CA LEU A 127 -11.58 -7.53 4.59
C LEU A 127 -12.61 -8.00 5.59
N HIS A 128 -13.23 -7.06 6.30
CA HIS A 128 -14.24 -7.37 7.31
C HIS A 128 -15.67 -7.17 6.79
N ASN A 129 -15.84 -6.92 5.48
CA ASN A 129 -17.11 -6.63 4.85
C ASN A 129 -17.84 -5.42 5.48
N LEU A 130 -17.07 -4.38 5.79
CA LEU A 130 -17.53 -3.15 6.41
C LEU A 130 -17.25 -1.95 5.48
N PRO A 131 -17.88 -1.88 4.29
CA PRO A 131 -17.52 -0.92 3.24
C PRO A 131 -17.73 0.56 3.60
N GLY A 132 -18.46 0.85 4.68
CA GLY A 132 -18.60 2.21 5.22
C GLY A 132 -17.45 2.66 6.12
N HIS A 133 -16.55 1.75 6.49
CA HIS A 133 -15.38 2.03 7.30
C HIS A 133 -14.14 2.13 6.41
N LEU A 134 -13.22 3.02 6.74
CA LEU A 134 -11.94 3.15 6.06
C LEU A 134 -10.85 2.42 6.85
N VAL A 135 -9.96 1.76 6.13
CA VAL A 135 -8.81 1.07 6.68
C VAL A 135 -7.54 1.43 5.94
N ALA A 136 -6.42 1.36 6.65
CA ALA A 136 -5.09 1.26 6.07
C ALA A 136 -4.53 -0.11 6.41
N ASN A 137 -4.25 -0.93 5.39
CA ASN A 137 -3.61 -2.23 5.53
C ASN A 137 -2.20 -2.17 4.98
N ALA A 138 -1.24 -2.68 5.74
CA ALA A 138 0.08 -3.01 5.23
C ALA A 138 0.19 -4.52 5.07
N LEU A 139 0.62 -4.95 3.89
CA LEU A 139 0.89 -6.33 3.55
C LEU A 139 2.37 -6.50 3.25
N VAL A 140 3.00 -7.41 3.98
CA VAL A 140 4.36 -7.85 3.73
C VAL A 140 4.28 -9.09 2.85
N LEU A 141 5.03 -9.09 1.76
CA LEU A 141 5.08 -10.19 0.81
C LEU A 141 6.40 -10.94 0.91
N ASP A 142 6.41 -12.24 0.61
CA ASP A 142 7.64 -13.02 0.45
C ASP A 142 8.31 -12.79 -0.92
N GLY A 143 9.42 -13.50 -1.18
CA GLY A 143 10.13 -13.41 -2.47
C GLY A 143 9.37 -14.00 -3.67
N GLN A 144 8.27 -14.72 -3.43
CA GLN A 144 7.30 -15.17 -4.45
C GLN A 144 6.06 -14.27 -4.47
N TYR A 145 6.10 -13.21 -3.67
CA TYR A 145 5.09 -12.20 -3.54
C TYR A 145 3.74 -12.73 -3.04
N CYS A 146 3.79 -13.77 -2.22
CA CYS A 146 2.66 -14.24 -1.44
C CYS A 146 2.56 -13.43 -0.15
N PRO A 147 1.36 -13.06 0.31
CA PRO A 147 1.18 -12.40 1.60
C PRO A 147 1.67 -13.27 2.75
N VAL A 148 2.57 -12.72 3.57
CA VAL A 148 3.12 -13.41 4.75
C VAL A 148 2.76 -12.73 6.07
N GLU A 149 2.62 -11.41 6.08
CA GLU A 149 2.17 -10.66 7.25
C GLU A 149 1.19 -9.57 6.82
N SER A 150 0.14 -9.36 7.61
CA SER A 150 -0.77 -8.24 7.43
C SER A 150 -1.03 -7.50 8.72
N PHE A 151 -1.14 -6.18 8.60
CA PHE A 151 -1.36 -5.26 9.69
C PHE A 151 -2.40 -4.24 9.26
N THR A 152 -3.43 -4.04 10.09
CA THR A 152 -4.58 -3.18 9.79
C THR A 152 -4.70 -2.07 10.82
N LEU A 153 -4.87 -0.85 10.32
CA LEU A 153 -5.39 0.27 11.07
C LEU A 153 -6.82 0.55 10.60
N ARG A 154 -7.76 0.62 11.54
CA ARG A 154 -9.12 1.10 11.30
C ARG A 154 -9.20 2.56 11.73
N PHE A 155 -9.80 3.41 10.90
CA PHE A 155 -10.02 4.83 11.19
C PHE A 155 -11.32 5.07 11.97
#